data_AF-A0A8S3QM74-F1
#
_entry.id   AF-A0A8S3QM74-F1
#
_cell.length_a   1.000
_cell.length_b   1.000
_cell.length_c   1.000
_cell.angle_alpha   90.00
_cell.angle_beta   90.00
_cell.angle_gamma   90.00
#
_symmetry.space_group_name_H-M   'P 1'
#
loop_
_entity.id
_entity.type
_entity.pdbx_description
1 polymer ?
#
loop_
_entity_poly.entity_id
_entity_poly.type
_entity_poly.pdbx_seq_one_letter_code
_entity_poly.pdbx_strand_id
1 'polypeptide(L)'
;MCWNYPESMITLQKTEGNLKTNQESDSEFVQWIEISNQISSLDQHTLFGCTYVPPEFSKYSSDESFIEIEEELLIFSQGIKNIVIVGDFNARTSSLKDYVDDDINLQEILQIEEDIINDNTSSYSILKENNILQRFNKDTGRVNKYGTKLLDFCKRCNLFIANGRLFSDNGIGHTTCKDASMVDYLLLSPNSFNITTDFEIIDFNPMFSDVHNRVHFTMKIDNDNHQKNLTFNQKVDQHVRWRSDKTNEFIQEINDDPNNSLNELNIMLNKMNENTQVASFIKKLNNLL
;
A
#
# COMPACT_ATOMS: atom_id res chain seq x y z
N MET A 1 -25.22 -2.90 -6.60
CA MET A 1 -24.65 -4.27 -6.56
C MET A 1 -23.23 -4.11 -6.05
N CYS A 2 -23.03 -4.27 -4.75
CA CYS A 2 -21.75 -4.08 -4.08
C CYS A 2 -20.84 -5.28 -4.36
N TRP A 3 -19.62 -5.01 -4.80
CA TRP A 3 -18.61 -6.05 -5.01
C TRP A 3 -17.90 -6.31 -3.68
N ASN A 4 -18.20 -7.47 -3.08
CA ASN A 4 -17.38 -8.05 -2.02
C ASN A 4 -16.11 -8.61 -2.67
N TYR A 5 -15.02 -7.84 -2.67
CA TYR A 5 -13.68 -8.42 -2.80
C TYR A 5 -13.26 -8.92 -1.41
N PRO A 6 -12.92 -10.22 -1.24
CA PRO A 6 -12.20 -10.65 -0.06
C PRO A 6 -10.79 -10.08 -0.15
N GLU A 7 -10.56 -9.03 0.64
CA GLU A 7 -9.29 -8.69 1.27
C GLU A 7 -8.09 -8.51 0.34
N SER A 8 -7.86 -7.26 -0.09
CA SER A 8 -6.51 -6.71 0.02
C SER A 8 -6.10 -6.77 1.49
N MET A 9 -5.50 -7.89 1.92
CA MET A 9 -5.04 -8.05 3.30
C MET A 9 -3.88 -7.08 3.57
N ILE A 10 -4.20 -5.84 3.98
CA ILE A 10 -3.27 -5.03 4.75
C ILE A 10 -3.23 -5.65 6.15
N THR A 11 -2.20 -6.45 6.41
CA THR A 11 -1.94 -6.93 7.76
C THR A 11 -1.32 -5.79 8.56
N LEU A 12 -2.15 -4.95 9.18
CA LEU A 12 -1.70 -3.99 10.17
C LEU A 12 -1.34 -4.75 11.45
N GLN A 13 -0.06 -5.05 11.65
CA GLN A 13 0.40 -5.64 12.90
C GLN A 13 0.39 -4.54 13.97
N LYS A 14 -0.64 -4.55 14.81
CA LYS A 14 -0.87 -3.56 15.86
C LYS A 14 0.29 -3.55 16.86
N THR A 15 1.13 -2.53 16.78
CA THR A 15 1.90 -2.02 17.92
C THR A 15 1.10 -0.89 18.57
N GLU A 16 1.37 -0.60 19.85
CA GLU A 16 0.54 0.21 20.76
C GLU A 16 0.36 1.68 20.33
N GLY A 17 -0.41 1.95 19.29
CA GLY A 17 -0.80 3.28 18.81
C GLY A 17 -2.30 3.51 18.88
N ASN A 18 -2.71 4.76 19.14
CA ASN A 18 -4.11 5.18 19.08
C ASN A 18 -4.54 5.27 17.61
N LEU A 19 -5.07 4.17 17.07
CA LEU A 19 -5.68 4.15 15.74
C LEU A 19 -6.93 5.04 15.75
N LYS A 20 -6.92 6.14 14.99
CA LYS A 20 -8.14 6.89 14.68
C LYS A 20 -8.74 6.34 13.38
N THR A 21 -10.06 6.43 13.31
CA THR A 21 -10.94 5.71 12.39
C THR A 21 -10.86 6.20 10.95
N ASN A 22 -11.20 5.33 10.00
CA ASN A 22 -11.39 5.63 8.58
C ASN A 22 -12.07 6.99 8.37
N GLN A 23 -11.49 7.81 7.50
CA GLN A 23 -12.20 8.97 6.98
C GLN A 23 -13.26 8.44 6.01
N GLU A 24 -14.50 8.92 6.11
CA GLU A 24 -15.56 8.56 5.14
C GLU A 24 -15.16 9.12 3.78
N SER A 25 -14.78 8.21 2.88
CA SER A 25 -14.43 8.47 1.49
C SER A 25 -15.66 8.23 0.63
N ASP A 26 -15.91 9.15 -0.31
CA ASP A 26 -16.93 8.98 -1.34
C ASP A 26 -16.33 8.30 -2.59
N SER A 27 -15.00 8.17 -2.66
CA SER A 27 -14.29 7.52 -3.76
C SER A 27 -14.43 6.00 -3.73
N GLU A 28 -14.69 5.41 -4.90
CA GLU A 28 -14.62 3.96 -5.08
C GLU A 28 -13.18 3.45 -5.30
N PHE A 29 -12.19 4.37 -5.40
CA PHE A 29 -10.81 4.05 -5.80
C PHE A 29 -9.82 4.07 -4.65
N VAL A 30 -10.12 4.75 -3.53
CA VAL A 30 -9.19 4.89 -2.41
C VAL A 30 -9.90 4.78 -1.07
N GLN A 31 -9.31 4.04 -0.14
CA GLN A 31 -9.72 4.04 1.26
C GLN A 31 -8.68 4.78 2.10
N TRP A 32 -9.13 5.80 2.84
CA TRP A 32 -8.27 6.59 3.71
C TRP A 32 -8.27 6.10 5.15
N ILE A 33 -7.07 6.06 5.75
CA ILE A 33 -6.83 5.69 7.15
C ILE A 33 -5.86 6.71 7.73
N GLU A 34 -6.26 7.41 8.78
CA GLU A 34 -5.39 8.34 9.50
C GLU A 34 -4.88 7.70 10.79
N ILE A 35 -3.57 7.55 10.91
CA ILE A 35 -2.92 7.08 12.14
C ILE A 35 -2.42 8.30 12.91
N SER A 36 -3.06 8.55 14.06
CA SER A 36 -2.63 9.60 14.98
C SER A 36 -1.52 9.10 15.89
N ASN A 37 -0.33 9.70 15.80
CA ASN A 37 0.74 9.47 16.76
C ASN A 37 0.69 10.59 17.79
N GLN A 38 -0.17 10.43 18.80
CA GLN A 38 -0.22 11.35 19.95
C GLN A 38 0.98 11.10 20.87
N ILE A 39 2.16 11.57 20.46
CA ILE A 39 3.38 11.43 21.24
C ILE A 39 4.08 12.80 21.35
N SER A 40 4.05 13.35 22.57
CA SER A 40 4.63 14.65 22.95
C SER A 40 4.00 15.86 22.21
N SER A 41 4.52 17.08 22.42
CA SER A 41 3.95 18.35 21.93
C SER A 41 4.00 18.55 20.40
N LEU A 42 4.33 17.50 19.64
CA LEU A 42 4.38 17.50 18.18
C LEU A 42 3.42 16.41 17.71
N ASP A 43 2.15 16.76 17.54
CA ASP A 43 1.13 15.89 16.96
C ASP A 43 1.51 15.56 15.50
N GLN A 44 2.12 14.39 15.27
CA GLN A 44 2.45 13.92 13.93
C GLN A 44 1.43 12.87 13.49
N HIS A 45 0.58 13.26 12.54
CA HIS A 45 -0.39 12.37 11.92
C HIS A 45 0.20 11.78 10.64
N THR A 46 -0.18 10.56 10.31
CA THR A 46 0.15 9.92 9.04
C THR A 46 -1.13 9.50 8.34
N LEU A 47 -1.33 9.96 7.11
CA LEU A 47 -2.46 9.61 6.28
C LEU A 47 -2.08 8.51 5.30
N PHE A 48 -2.84 7.42 5.31
CA PHE A 48 -2.70 6.31 4.39
C PHE A 48 -3.86 6.30 3.40
N GLY A 49 -3.56 6.21 2.11
CA GLY A 49 -4.52 5.90 1.06
C GLY A 49 -4.27 4.51 0.51
N CYS A 50 -5.28 3.64 0.56
CA CYS A 50 -5.20 2.29 0.00
C CYS A 50 -5.97 2.29 -1.32
N THR A 51 -5.27 2.19 -2.44
CA THR A 51 -5.82 2.47 -3.76
C THR A 51 -6.03 1.21 -4.60
N TYR A 52 -7.13 1.19 -5.34
CA TYR A 52 -7.33 0.28 -6.47
C TYR A 52 -7.94 1.05 -7.65
N VAL A 53 -7.15 1.26 -8.69
CA VAL A 53 -7.62 1.82 -9.96
C VAL A 53 -7.82 0.67 -10.95
N PRO A 54 -9.06 0.41 -11.44
CA PRO A 54 -9.31 -0.65 -12.40
C PRO A 54 -8.49 -0.50 -13.68
N PRO A 55 -8.17 -1.57 -14.42
CA PRO A 55 -7.43 -1.48 -15.68
C PRO A 55 -8.11 -0.56 -16.72
N GLU A 56 -7.30 0.16 -17.53
CA GLU A 56 -7.75 1.17 -18.52
C GLU A 56 -8.82 0.68 -19.51
N PHE A 57 -8.84 -0.62 -19.80
CA PHE A 57 -9.79 -1.23 -20.75
C PHE A 57 -10.88 -2.05 -20.06
N SER A 58 -10.95 -2.01 -18.74
CA SER A 58 -12.00 -2.68 -17.98
C SER A 58 -13.30 -1.88 -18.04
N LYS A 59 -14.45 -2.54 -17.82
CA LYS A 59 -15.75 -1.86 -17.74
C LYS A 59 -15.89 -0.90 -16.54
N TYR A 60 -14.93 -0.93 -15.61
CA TYR A 60 -14.87 -0.10 -14.41
C TYR A 60 -13.82 1.01 -14.53
N SER A 61 -13.15 1.12 -15.68
CA SER A 61 -12.17 2.18 -15.91
C SER A 61 -12.85 3.55 -15.77
N SER A 62 -12.29 4.42 -14.94
CA SER A 62 -12.65 5.83 -14.86
C SER A 62 -11.47 6.67 -15.31
N ASP A 63 -11.70 7.68 -16.13
CA ASP A 63 -10.67 8.64 -16.48
C ASP A 63 -10.42 9.66 -15.36
N GLU A 64 -11.33 9.72 -14.42
CA GLU A 64 -11.43 10.69 -13.34
C GLU A 64 -10.91 10.10 -12.03
N SER A 65 -10.61 8.80 -12.00
CA SER A 65 -10.06 8.08 -10.83
C SER A 65 -8.92 8.83 -10.13
N PHE A 66 -7.92 9.31 -10.88
CA PHE A 66 -6.81 10.08 -10.31
C PHE A 66 -7.22 11.47 -9.81
N ILE A 67 -8.24 12.10 -10.41
CA ILE A 67 -8.76 13.40 -9.99
C ILE A 67 -9.54 13.23 -8.69
N GLU A 68 -10.39 12.20 -8.58
CA GLU A 68 -11.13 11.90 -7.36
C GLU A 68 -10.19 11.63 -6.17
N ILE A 69 -9.14 10.82 -6.40
CA ILE A 69 -8.11 10.56 -5.37
C ILE A 69 -7.39 11.86 -4.98
N GLU A 70 -7.08 12.74 -5.94
CA GLU A 70 -6.43 14.03 -5.69
C GLU A 70 -7.31 15.00 -4.88
N GLU A 71 -8.60 15.07 -5.20
CA GLU A 71 -9.57 15.91 -4.49
C GLU A 71 -9.74 15.45 -3.04
N GLU A 72 -9.88 14.15 -2.80
CA GLU A 72 -9.96 13.61 -1.44
C GLU A 72 -8.65 13.78 -0.68
N LEU A 73 -7.50 13.56 -1.33
CA LEU A 73 -6.20 13.79 -0.71
C LEU A 73 -6.09 15.24 -0.22
N LEU A 74 -6.49 16.23 -1.02
CA LEU A 74 -6.45 17.64 -0.64
C LEU A 74 -7.33 17.95 0.58
N ILE A 75 -8.46 17.27 0.71
CA ILE A 75 -9.38 17.43 1.85
C ILE A 75 -8.78 16.79 3.10
N PHE A 76 -8.30 15.54 3.00
CA PHE A 76 -7.86 14.76 4.16
C PHE A 76 -6.42 15.04 4.60
N SER A 77 -5.57 15.58 3.73
CA SER A 77 -4.17 15.88 4.08
C SER A 77 -4.00 17.22 4.81
N GLN A 78 -5.08 17.93 5.15
CA GLN A 78 -4.99 19.24 5.80
C GLN A 78 -4.26 19.14 7.15
N GLY A 79 -3.08 19.76 7.23
CA GLY A 79 -2.23 19.73 8.42
C GLY A 79 -1.43 18.43 8.60
N ILE A 80 -1.54 17.47 7.68
CA ILE A 80 -0.83 16.20 7.71
C ILE A 80 0.38 16.25 6.77
N LYS A 81 1.57 16.02 7.32
CA LYS A 81 2.84 16.06 6.57
C LYS A 81 3.25 14.71 5.98
N ASN A 82 2.88 13.63 6.67
CA ASN A 82 3.23 12.26 6.29
C ASN A 82 2.05 11.67 5.51
N ILE A 83 2.22 11.55 4.20
CA ILE A 83 1.23 10.98 3.29
C ILE A 83 1.85 9.72 2.70
N VAL A 84 1.08 8.63 2.72
CA VAL A 84 1.45 7.33 2.18
C VAL A 84 0.29 6.83 1.35
N ILE A 85 0.49 6.52 0.08
CA ILE A 85 -0.54 5.92 -0.76
C ILE A 85 0.02 4.62 -1.33
N VAL A 86 -0.72 3.53 -1.21
CA VAL A 86 -0.27 2.21 -1.65
C VAL A 86 -1.40 1.47 -2.34
N GLY A 87 -1.07 0.74 -3.41
CA GLY A 87 -2.01 -0.18 -4.04
C GLY A 87 -1.81 -0.33 -5.54
N ASP A 88 -2.77 -0.96 -6.19
CA ASP A 88 -2.76 -1.25 -7.62
C ASP A 88 -3.34 -0.08 -8.41
N PHE A 89 -2.51 0.61 -9.17
CA PHE A 89 -2.94 1.73 -10.01
C PHE A 89 -3.22 1.32 -11.45
N ASN A 90 -2.92 0.07 -11.83
CA ASN A 90 -2.92 -0.40 -13.23
C ASN A 90 -2.17 0.56 -14.19
N ALA A 91 -1.20 1.30 -13.65
CA ALA A 91 -0.48 2.37 -14.31
C ALA A 91 0.95 1.91 -14.62
N ARG A 92 1.38 2.00 -15.87
CA ARG A 92 2.74 1.64 -16.29
C ARG A 92 3.50 2.92 -16.55
N THR A 93 4.41 3.27 -15.65
CA THR A 93 5.14 4.56 -15.68
C THR A 93 6.47 4.50 -16.42
N SER A 94 6.94 3.29 -16.77
CA SER A 94 8.28 3.08 -17.33
C SER A 94 9.35 3.76 -16.47
N SER A 95 10.35 4.38 -17.07
CA SER A 95 11.40 5.15 -16.39
C SER A 95 11.12 6.66 -16.35
N LEU A 96 9.89 7.11 -16.61
CA LEU A 96 9.56 8.55 -16.58
C LEU A 96 9.61 9.12 -15.16
N LYS A 97 9.97 10.40 -15.06
CA LYS A 97 10.02 11.14 -13.80
C LYS A 97 8.62 11.50 -13.31
N ASP A 98 8.41 11.25 -12.04
CA ASP A 98 7.25 11.58 -11.19
C ASP A 98 7.41 12.92 -10.46
N TYR A 99 8.49 13.66 -10.75
CA TYR A 99 8.79 14.98 -10.23
C TYR A 99 9.15 15.95 -11.35
N VAL A 100 9.17 17.24 -11.03
CA VAL A 100 9.62 18.31 -11.94
C VAL A 100 11.08 18.61 -11.62
N ASP A 101 11.93 18.65 -12.64
CA ASP A 101 13.33 19.08 -12.46
C ASP A 101 13.37 20.58 -12.16
N ASP A 102 14.15 20.97 -11.16
CA ASP A 102 14.44 22.39 -10.83
C ASP A 102 15.26 23.12 -11.93
N ASP A 103 15.49 22.51 -13.10
CA ASP A 103 16.35 23.02 -14.17
C ASP A 103 15.76 24.21 -14.97
N ILE A 104 14.70 24.83 -14.47
CA ILE A 104 14.29 26.15 -14.94
C ILE A 104 14.57 27.12 -13.80
N ASN A 105 15.35 28.15 -14.11
CA ASN A 105 15.61 29.34 -13.31
C ASN A 105 14.32 30.14 -13.03
N LEU A 106 13.25 29.47 -12.57
CA LEU A 106 11.96 30.03 -12.20
C LEU A 106 12.12 31.01 -11.05
N GLN A 107 13.12 30.80 -10.19
CA GLN A 107 13.51 31.75 -9.15
C GLN A 107 13.99 33.08 -9.75
N GLU A 108 14.84 33.05 -10.79
CA GLU A 108 15.25 34.26 -11.54
C GLU A 108 14.11 34.87 -12.36
N ILE A 109 13.24 34.05 -12.94
CA ILE A 109 12.17 34.49 -13.84
C ILE A 109 10.98 35.10 -13.08
N LEU A 110 10.63 34.55 -11.90
CA LEU A 110 9.37 34.88 -11.23
C LEU A 110 9.51 35.89 -10.09
N GLN A 111 10.73 36.27 -9.66
CA GLN A 111 10.96 37.20 -8.54
C GLN A 111 10.09 36.87 -7.31
N ILE A 112 9.83 35.59 -7.07
CA ILE A 112 8.95 35.14 -5.99
C ILE A 112 9.73 35.27 -4.69
N GLU A 113 9.10 35.92 -3.69
CA GLU A 113 9.65 36.13 -2.36
C GLU A 113 10.06 34.78 -1.73
N GLU A 114 11.26 34.74 -1.13
CA GLU A 114 11.91 33.53 -0.57
C GLU A 114 11.01 32.76 0.42
N ASP A 115 10.08 33.45 1.08
CA ASP A 115 9.21 32.89 2.12
C ASP A 115 8.14 31.91 1.58
N ILE A 116 7.79 31.97 0.28
CA ILE A 116 6.77 31.08 -0.35
C ILE A 116 7.40 29.76 -0.84
N ILE A 117 8.71 29.76 -1.12
CA ILE A 117 9.42 28.68 -1.83
C ILE A 117 9.92 27.57 -0.87
N ASN A 118 9.98 27.85 0.43
CA ASN A 118 10.70 27.02 1.40
C ASN A 118 10.16 25.58 1.61
N ASP A 119 8.93 25.23 1.27
CA ASP A 119 8.39 23.88 1.54
C ASP A 119 8.52 22.87 0.37
N ASN A 120 8.41 23.30 -0.89
CA ASN A 120 8.49 22.40 -2.05
C ASN A 120 9.91 22.29 -2.65
N THR A 121 10.64 23.41 -2.75
CA THR A 121 12.04 23.40 -3.23
C THR A 121 12.97 22.71 -2.23
N SER A 122 12.65 22.77 -0.93
CA SER A 122 13.38 22.01 0.09
C SER A 122 13.18 20.50 -0.08
N SER A 123 11.96 20.05 -0.38
CA SER A 123 11.63 18.63 -0.56
C SER A 123 12.43 17.98 -1.70
N TYR A 124 12.45 18.59 -2.89
CA TYR A 124 13.25 18.09 -4.01
C TYR A 124 14.75 18.10 -3.68
N SER A 125 15.25 19.19 -3.09
CA SER A 125 16.66 19.33 -2.73
C SER A 125 17.09 18.27 -1.72
N ILE A 126 16.28 18.01 -0.69
CA ILE A 126 16.54 16.97 0.31
C ILE A 126 16.60 15.60 -0.35
N LEU A 127 15.62 15.25 -1.20
CA LEU A 127 15.63 13.96 -1.90
C LEU A 127 16.81 13.84 -2.87
N LYS A 128 17.23 14.94 -3.51
CA LYS A 128 18.40 15.00 -4.39
C LYS A 128 19.70 14.78 -3.64
N GLU A 129 19.91 15.51 -2.55
CA GLU A 129 21.10 15.42 -1.70
C GLU A 129 21.28 14.03 -1.09
N ASN A 130 20.17 13.35 -0.80
CA ASN A 130 20.17 11.98 -0.29
C ASN A 130 20.22 10.90 -1.41
N ASN A 131 20.40 11.29 -2.68
CA ASN A 131 20.40 10.39 -3.84
C ASN A 131 19.14 9.51 -3.99
N ILE A 132 17.99 10.01 -3.54
CA ILE A 132 16.70 9.27 -3.57
C ILE A 132 15.96 9.49 -4.89
N LEU A 133 16.23 10.58 -5.62
CA LEU A 133 15.48 10.91 -6.84
C LEU A 133 15.61 9.88 -7.97
N GLN A 134 16.72 9.11 -8.01
CA GLN A 134 16.93 8.13 -9.06
C GLN A 134 16.01 6.92 -8.86
N ARG A 135 15.07 6.74 -9.79
CA ARG A 135 14.13 5.60 -9.81
C ARG A 135 14.57 4.54 -10.81
N PHE A 136 14.57 3.29 -10.38
CA PHE A 136 14.76 2.13 -11.25
C PHE A 136 13.43 1.42 -11.48
N ASN A 137 13.25 0.83 -12.66
CA ASN A 137 12.03 0.09 -13.01
C ASN A 137 12.38 -0.98 -14.05
N LYS A 138 12.12 -2.26 -13.77
CA LYS A 138 12.27 -3.36 -14.72
C LYS A 138 11.22 -3.34 -15.81
N ASP A 139 10.03 -2.80 -15.55
CA ASP A 139 9.02 -2.56 -16.58
C ASP A 139 9.35 -1.28 -17.35
N THR A 140 10.33 -1.34 -18.25
CA THR A 140 10.69 -0.24 -19.15
C THR A 140 9.83 -0.21 -20.41
N GLY A 141 8.66 -0.86 -20.38
CA GLY A 141 7.73 -0.92 -21.50
C GLY A 141 7.09 0.42 -21.84
N ARG A 142 6.09 0.37 -22.72
CA ARG A 142 5.31 1.56 -23.10
C ARG A 142 4.51 2.08 -21.90
N VAL A 143 4.62 3.38 -21.66
CA VAL A 143 3.77 4.10 -20.70
C VAL A 143 2.32 4.09 -21.20
N ASN A 144 1.38 3.65 -20.36
CA ASN A 144 -0.05 3.68 -20.67
C ASN A 144 -0.69 5.00 -20.19
N LYS A 145 -1.97 5.21 -20.51
CA LYS A 145 -2.66 6.46 -20.16
C LYS A 145 -2.67 6.71 -18.66
N TYR A 146 -2.90 5.67 -17.86
CA TYR A 146 -2.85 5.74 -16.40
C TYR A 146 -1.44 5.97 -15.86
N GLY A 147 -0.41 5.46 -16.54
CA GLY A 147 0.99 5.80 -16.26
C GLY A 147 1.24 7.30 -16.33
N THR A 148 0.78 7.96 -17.40
CA THR A 148 0.88 9.42 -17.51
C THR A 148 0.09 10.12 -16.40
N LYS A 149 -1.15 9.69 -16.13
CA LYS A 149 -1.99 10.29 -15.08
C LYS A 149 -1.41 10.14 -13.67
N LEU A 150 -0.84 8.98 -13.35
CA LEU A 150 -0.16 8.73 -12.09
C LEU A 150 1.07 9.65 -11.93
N LEU A 151 1.86 9.81 -12.99
CA LEU A 151 3.02 10.71 -12.95
C LEU A 151 2.60 12.18 -12.76
N ASP A 152 1.51 12.61 -13.37
CA ASP A 152 0.98 13.97 -13.19
C ASP A 152 0.39 14.16 -11.79
N PHE A 153 -0.34 13.16 -11.28
CA PHE A 153 -0.81 13.12 -9.90
C PHE A 153 0.35 13.26 -8.90
N CYS A 154 1.42 12.47 -9.06
CA CYS A 154 2.61 12.57 -8.21
C CYS A 154 3.20 13.98 -8.21
N LYS A 155 3.36 14.61 -9.39
CA LYS A 155 3.89 15.97 -9.52
C LYS A 155 3.00 17.02 -8.86
N ARG A 156 1.67 16.92 -9.03
CA ARG A 156 0.71 17.88 -8.47
C ARG A 156 0.59 17.75 -6.96
N CYS A 157 0.63 16.53 -6.43
CA CYS A 157 0.46 16.26 -5.01
C CYS A 157 1.79 16.21 -4.23
N ASN A 158 2.93 16.49 -4.88
CA ASN A 158 4.27 16.38 -4.29
C ASN A 158 4.51 15.00 -3.65
N LEU A 159 4.12 13.94 -4.36
CA LEU A 159 4.32 12.55 -3.99
C LEU A 159 5.35 11.91 -4.92
N PHE A 160 6.07 10.93 -4.39
CA PHE A 160 7.10 10.23 -5.14
C PHE A 160 6.93 8.72 -5.05
N ILE A 161 7.17 8.03 -6.16
CA ILE A 161 7.14 6.58 -6.27
C ILE A 161 8.36 6.01 -5.54
N ALA A 162 8.15 5.26 -4.47
CA ALA A 162 9.20 4.59 -3.70
C ALA A 162 9.78 3.35 -4.40
N ASN A 163 9.00 2.68 -5.24
CA ASN A 163 9.45 1.53 -6.02
C ASN A 163 10.71 1.87 -6.81
N GLY A 164 11.74 1.03 -6.67
CA GLY A 164 13.03 1.22 -7.32
C GLY A 164 13.94 2.28 -6.69
N ARG A 165 13.52 2.95 -5.60
CA ARG A 165 14.31 3.98 -4.89
C ARG A 165 14.76 3.56 -3.50
N LEU A 166 13.96 2.73 -2.83
CA LEU A 166 14.12 2.48 -1.41
C LEU A 166 14.60 1.07 -1.11
N PHE A 167 15.49 1.00 -0.11
CA PHE A 167 15.93 -0.23 0.57
C PHE A 167 16.26 -1.38 -0.41
N SER A 168 15.66 -2.55 -0.20
CA SER A 168 15.94 -3.77 -0.96
C SER A 168 15.55 -3.66 -2.43
N ASP A 169 14.69 -2.72 -2.80
CA ASP A 169 14.29 -2.49 -4.19
C ASP A 169 15.08 -1.36 -4.88
N ASN A 170 15.90 -0.60 -4.14
CA ASN A 170 16.73 0.48 -4.68
C ASN A 170 17.71 -0.04 -5.74
N GLY A 171 17.76 0.62 -6.91
CA GLY A 171 18.62 0.19 -8.01
C GLY A 171 18.04 -0.95 -8.84
N ILE A 172 16.90 -1.53 -8.43
CA ILE A 172 16.33 -2.72 -9.05
C ILE A 172 14.97 -2.43 -9.69
N GLY A 173 13.99 -1.98 -8.90
CA GLY A 173 12.63 -1.71 -9.36
C GLY A 173 11.91 -2.96 -9.85
N HIS A 174 11.65 -3.91 -8.95
CA HIS A 174 10.96 -5.16 -9.26
C HIS A 174 9.56 -4.94 -9.85
N THR A 175 9.19 -5.80 -10.78
CA THR A 175 7.80 -5.90 -11.28
C THR A 175 6.89 -6.37 -10.16
N THR A 176 5.67 -5.85 -10.13
CA THR A 176 4.67 -6.16 -9.11
C THR A 176 3.54 -7.05 -9.61
N CYS A 177 3.43 -7.28 -10.92
CA CYS A 177 2.45 -8.17 -11.52
C CYS A 177 3.08 -9.09 -12.59
N LYS A 178 2.87 -10.41 -12.43
CA LYS A 178 3.28 -11.49 -13.37
C LYS A 178 4.73 -11.43 -13.87
N ASP A 179 5.66 -10.92 -13.06
CA ASP A 179 7.05 -10.68 -13.44
C ASP A 179 7.22 -9.85 -14.74
N ALA A 180 6.21 -9.05 -15.09
CA ALA A 180 6.11 -8.39 -16.39
C ALA A 180 5.83 -6.89 -16.29
N SER A 181 5.05 -6.47 -15.30
CA SER A 181 4.68 -5.06 -15.14
C SER A 181 4.81 -4.59 -13.70
N MET A 182 5.11 -3.30 -13.54
CA MET A 182 5.01 -2.58 -12.28
C MET A 182 3.72 -1.76 -12.31
N VAL A 183 2.73 -2.17 -11.53
CA VAL A 183 1.40 -1.55 -11.47
C VAL A 183 0.95 -1.27 -10.03
N ASP A 184 1.46 -2.04 -9.08
CA ASP A 184 1.37 -1.75 -7.65
C ASP A 184 2.48 -0.80 -7.20
N TYR A 185 2.12 0.31 -6.56
CA TYR A 185 3.06 1.34 -6.15
C TYR A 185 2.93 1.67 -4.67
N LEU A 186 4.04 2.08 -4.06
CA LEU A 186 4.08 2.86 -2.84
C LEU A 186 4.46 4.30 -3.19
N LEU A 187 3.57 5.25 -2.89
CA LEU A 187 3.75 6.68 -3.08
C LEU A 187 3.95 7.33 -1.72
N LEU A 188 4.97 8.18 -1.59
CA LEU A 188 5.35 8.81 -0.34
C LEU A 188 5.47 10.32 -0.51
N SER A 189 5.00 11.09 0.47
CA SER A 189 5.43 12.48 0.61
C SER A 189 6.89 12.54 1.04
N PRO A 190 7.61 13.65 0.79
CA PRO A 190 8.99 13.85 1.22
C PRO A 190 9.25 13.52 2.69
N ASN A 191 8.32 13.88 3.58
CA ASN A 191 8.45 13.57 5.01
C ASN A 191 8.31 12.07 5.29
N SER A 192 7.45 11.38 4.55
CA SER A 192 7.24 9.93 4.70
C SER A 192 8.49 9.12 4.35
N PHE A 193 9.39 9.63 3.50
CA PHE A 193 10.68 8.99 3.24
C PHE A 193 11.54 8.87 4.50
N ASN A 194 11.52 9.88 5.39
CA ASN A 194 12.36 9.90 6.59
C ASN A 194 11.90 8.91 7.66
N ILE A 195 10.61 8.56 7.66
CA ILE A 195 10.04 7.60 8.61
C ILE A 195 9.96 6.19 8.03
N THR A 196 10.15 6.01 6.72
CA THR A 196 10.19 4.68 6.11
C THR A 196 11.53 4.03 6.43
N THR A 197 11.48 2.85 7.06
CA THR A 197 12.65 2.11 7.55
C THR A 197 12.93 0.83 6.77
N ASP A 198 11.96 0.36 5.99
CA ASP A 198 12.12 -0.78 5.11
C ASP A 198 11.16 -0.71 3.91
N PHE A 199 11.57 -1.26 2.78
CA PHE A 199 10.79 -1.37 1.56
C PHE A 199 11.30 -2.53 0.70
N GLU A 200 10.39 -3.44 0.33
CA GLU A 200 10.69 -4.54 -0.57
C GLU A 200 9.46 -4.99 -1.37
N ILE A 201 9.72 -5.60 -2.53
CA ILE A 201 8.70 -6.33 -3.28
C ILE A 201 8.90 -7.81 -2.98
N ILE A 202 7.95 -8.39 -2.26
CA ILE A 202 7.98 -9.81 -1.86
C ILE A 202 7.41 -10.65 -3.00
N ASP A 203 8.13 -11.72 -3.34
CA ASP A 203 7.78 -12.66 -4.40
C ASP A 203 6.34 -13.17 -4.32
N PHE A 204 5.77 -13.45 -5.49
CA PHE A 204 4.43 -13.96 -5.67
C PHE A 204 4.14 -15.14 -4.73
N ASN A 205 2.99 -15.05 -4.06
CA ASN A 205 2.48 -16.15 -3.25
C ASN A 205 1.03 -16.46 -3.64
N PRO A 206 0.76 -17.67 -4.18
CA PRO A 206 -0.57 -18.06 -4.66
C PRO A 206 -1.63 -18.15 -3.55
N MET A 207 -1.23 -18.11 -2.26
CA MET A 207 -2.16 -18.04 -1.14
C MET A 207 -2.71 -16.63 -0.90
N PHE A 208 -2.04 -15.59 -1.40
CA PHE A 208 -2.37 -14.19 -1.14
C PHE A 208 -2.73 -13.39 -2.40
N SER A 209 -2.42 -13.92 -3.58
CA SER A 209 -2.77 -13.28 -4.85
C SER A 209 -2.83 -14.31 -5.96
N ASP A 210 -3.51 -13.97 -7.04
CA ASP A 210 -3.52 -14.71 -8.30
C ASP A 210 -2.40 -14.27 -9.24
N VAL A 211 -1.98 -13.00 -9.19
CA VAL A 211 -1.05 -12.42 -10.16
C VAL A 211 -0.08 -11.36 -9.62
N HIS A 212 -0.26 -10.86 -8.39
CA HIS A 212 0.52 -9.76 -7.82
C HIS A 212 1.56 -10.21 -6.80
N ASN A 213 2.73 -9.58 -6.85
CA ASN A 213 3.75 -9.60 -5.81
C ASN A 213 3.33 -8.63 -4.69
N ARG A 214 3.72 -8.91 -3.45
CA ARG A 214 3.33 -8.06 -2.32
C ARG A 214 4.27 -6.86 -2.22
N VAL A 215 3.71 -5.66 -2.20
CA VAL A 215 4.43 -4.44 -1.80
C VAL A 215 4.52 -4.40 -0.28
N HIS A 216 5.73 -4.51 0.28
CA HIS A 216 5.98 -4.49 1.71
C HIS A 216 6.79 -3.25 2.10
N PHE A 217 6.42 -2.63 3.22
CA PHE A 217 7.16 -1.51 3.78
C PHE A 217 6.95 -1.42 5.29
N THR A 218 7.94 -0.88 5.98
CA THR A 218 7.87 -0.61 7.42
C THR A 218 8.14 0.85 7.66
N MET A 219 7.36 1.47 8.56
CA MET A 219 7.58 2.84 8.99
C MET A 219 7.76 2.94 10.49
N LYS A 220 8.68 3.82 10.88
CA LYS A 220 8.88 4.20 12.26
C LYS A 220 7.75 5.13 12.70
N ILE A 221 7.05 4.72 13.75
CA ILE A 221 6.14 5.56 14.51
C ILE A 221 6.85 5.87 15.82
N ASP A 222 7.17 7.14 16.08
CA ASP A 222 7.82 7.53 17.33
C ASP A 222 6.81 7.45 18.48
N ASN A 223 6.85 6.33 19.22
CA ASN A 223 6.14 6.13 20.48
C ASN A 223 7.07 6.48 21.67
N ASP A 224 7.17 7.75 22.04
CA ASP A 224 7.80 8.12 23.31
C ASP A 224 6.88 7.68 24.46
N ASN A 225 7.38 6.75 25.28
CA ASN A 225 6.70 6.13 26.41
C ASN A 225 6.30 7.15 27.49
N HIS A 226 5.19 7.84 27.31
CA HIS A 226 4.47 8.46 28.42
C HIS A 226 3.18 7.69 28.68
N GLN A 227 3.25 6.77 29.67
CA GLN A 227 2.08 6.18 30.31
C GLN A 227 1.16 7.28 30.86
N LYS A 228 0.24 7.78 30.03
CA LYS A 228 -0.96 8.45 30.52
C LYS A 228 -2.05 7.40 30.59
N ASN A 229 -2.40 7.02 31.82
CA ASN A 229 -3.63 6.30 32.12
C ASN A 229 -4.82 7.11 31.57
N LEU A 230 -5.27 6.78 30.37
CA LEU A 230 -6.48 7.36 29.78
C LEU A 230 -7.60 6.34 29.92
N THR A 231 -8.60 6.72 30.70
CA THR A 231 -9.89 6.04 30.86
C THR A 231 -10.62 5.99 29.52
N PHE A 232 -10.82 4.77 29.01
CA PHE A 232 -11.60 4.48 27.81
C PHE A 232 -13.09 4.70 28.08
N ASN A 233 -13.72 5.64 27.36
CA ASN A 233 -15.16 5.61 27.11
C ASN A 233 -15.37 5.13 25.67
N GLN A 234 -15.49 3.82 25.54
CA GLN A 234 -15.71 3.15 24.27
C GLN A 234 -17.20 3.26 23.90
N LYS A 235 -17.53 4.03 22.86
CA LYS A 235 -18.59 3.60 21.94
C LYS A 235 -17.89 2.74 20.88
N VAL A 236 -17.88 1.44 21.13
CA VAL A 236 -17.45 0.44 20.14
C VAL A 236 -18.54 0.40 19.08
N ASP A 237 -18.27 0.94 17.90
CA ASP A 237 -18.98 0.45 16.72
C ASP A 237 -18.60 -1.02 16.54
N GLN A 238 -19.63 -1.84 16.34
CA GLN A 238 -19.54 -3.29 16.38
C GLN A 238 -18.73 -3.82 15.20
N HIS A 239 -17.40 -3.81 15.32
CA HIS A 239 -16.56 -4.67 14.50
C HIS A 239 -16.98 -6.12 14.71
N VAL A 240 -17.21 -6.85 13.62
CA VAL A 240 -17.52 -8.28 13.65
C VAL A 240 -16.29 -9.02 14.18
N ARG A 241 -16.30 -9.27 15.48
CA ARG A 241 -15.31 -10.12 16.15
C ARG A 241 -15.68 -11.57 15.87
N TRP A 242 -14.68 -12.41 15.56
CA TRP A 242 -14.89 -13.85 15.46
C TRP A 242 -15.64 -14.35 16.71
N ARG A 243 -16.76 -15.02 16.46
CA ARG A 243 -17.66 -15.56 17.47
C ARG A 243 -17.40 -17.06 17.57
N SER A 244 -16.73 -17.48 18.65
CA SER A 244 -16.43 -18.90 18.87
C SER A 244 -17.70 -19.77 18.97
N ASP A 245 -18.84 -19.16 19.32
CA ASP A 245 -20.15 -19.81 19.32
C ASP A 245 -20.75 -20.01 17.92
N LYS A 246 -20.17 -19.37 16.89
CA LYS A 246 -20.56 -19.48 15.47
C LYS A 246 -19.62 -20.38 14.65
N THR A 247 -18.62 -20.98 15.29
CA THR A 247 -17.61 -21.81 14.61
C THR A 247 -18.20 -22.99 13.84
N ASN A 248 -19.18 -23.70 14.41
CA ASN A 248 -19.78 -24.86 13.74
C ASN A 248 -20.65 -24.45 12.54
N GLU A 249 -21.31 -23.29 12.62
CA GLU A 249 -22.14 -22.75 11.54
C GLU A 249 -21.25 -22.30 10.37
N PHE A 250 -20.14 -21.63 10.66
CA PHE A 250 -19.12 -21.29 9.66
C PHE A 250 -18.48 -22.52 9.01
N ILE A 251 -18.15 -23.56 9.79
CA ILE A 251 -17.63 -24.84 9.26
C ILE A 251 -18.68 -25.53 8.37
N GLN A 252 -19.96 -25.47 8.74
CA GLN A 252 -21.04 -26.02 7.91
C GLN A 252 -21.17 -25.26 6.60
N GLU A 253 -21.18 -23.92 6.61
CA GLU A 253 -21.26 -23.12 5.39
C GLU A 253 -20.08 -23.38 4.43
N ILE A 254 -18.87 -23.57 4.98
CA ILE A 254 -17.69 -23.99 4.20
C ILE A 254 -17.91 -25.39 3.61
N ASN A 255 -18.39 -26.36 4.39
CA ASN A 255 -18.53 -27.74 3.93
C ASN A 255 -19.72 -27.95 2.99
N ASP A 256 -20.76 -27.14 3.11
CA ASP A 256 -21.98 -27.20 2.31
C ASP A 256 -21.88 -26.44 0.98
N ASP A 257 -20.78 -25.71 0.74
CA ASP A 257 -20.50 -25.11 -0.57
C ASP A 257 -20.03 -26.20 -1.55
N PRO A 258 -20.84 -26.54 -2.57
CA PRO A 258 -20.51 -27.58 -3.55
C PRO A 258 -19.34 -27.21 -4.46
N ASN A 259 -18.87 -25.95 -4.46
CA ASN A 259 -17.68 -25.49 -5.18
C ASN A 259 -16.45 -25.35 -4.29
N ASN A 260 -16.51 -25.78 -3.03
CA ASN A 260 -15.39 -25.60 -2.13
C ASN A 260 -14.20 -26.50 -2.51
N SER A 261 -13.11 -25.84 -2.93
CA SER A 261 -11.82 -26.43 -3.32
C SER A 261 -11.18 -27.31 -2.24
N LEU A 262 -11.66 -27.25 -1.00
CA LEU A 262 -11.27 -28.15 0.10
C LEU A 262 -11.60 -29.62 -0.17
N ASN A 263 -12.71 -29.92 -0.86
CA ASN A 263 -13.04 -31.29 -1.23
C ASN A 263 -12.08 -31.82 -2.31
N GLU A 264 -11.69 -30.98 -3.27
CA GLU A 264 -10.67 -31.34 -4.27
C GLU A 264 -9.29 -31.50 -3.63
N LEU A 265 -8.90 -30.63 -2.70
CA LEU A 265 -7.66 -30.74 -1.92
C LEU A 265 -7.63 -32.03 -1.09
N ASN A 266 -8.73 -32.39 -0.42
CA ASN A 266 -8.84 -33.65 0.33
C ASN A 266 -8.77 -34.87 -0.60
N ILE A 267 -9.38 -34.80 -1.79
CA ILE A 267 -9.28 -35.87 -2.81
C ILE A 267 -7.84 -35.98 -3.33
N MET A 268 -7.15 -34.86 -3.56
CA MET A 268 -5.75 -34.84 -3.99
C MET A 268 -4.81 -35.36 -2.90
N LEU A 269 -5.01 -34.96 -1.64
CA LEU A 269 -4.26 -35.46 -0.47
C LEU A 269 -4.45 -36.96 -0.26
N ASN A 270 -5.68 -37.45 -0.41
CA ASN A 270 -5.97 -38.88 -0.30
C ASN A 270 -5.32 -39.68 -1.45
N LYS A 271 -5.34 -39.15 -2.68
CA LYS A 271 -4.59 -39.74 -3.81
C LYS A 271 -3.07 -39.69 -3.60
N MET A 272 -2.54 -38.67 -2.91
CA MET A 272 -1.11 -38.59 -2.56
C MET A 272 -0.72 -39.58 -1.44
N ASN A 273 -1.64 -39.90 -0.51
CA ASN A 273 -1.41 -40.89 0.55
C ASN A 273 -1.29 -42.34 0.03
N GLU A 274 -1.84 -42.65 -1.13
CA GLU A 274 -1.66 -43.95 -1.79
C GLU A 274 -0.25 -44.11 -2.40
N ASN A 275 0.49 -43.01 -2.55
CA ASN A 275 1.86 -43.04 -3.03
C ASN A 275 2.82 -43.37 -1.87
N THR A 276 3.23 -44.64 -1.80
CA THR A 276 4.05 -45.25 -0.73
C THR A 276 5.30 -44.46 -0.32
N GLN A 277 5.87 -43.65 -1.22
CA GLN A 277 7.05 -42.82 -0.93
C GLN A 277 6.71 -41.59 -0.06
N VAL A 278 5.54 -40.98 -0.24
CA VAL A 278 5.10 -39.77 0.50
C VAL A 278 4.63 -40.12 1.90
N ALA A 279 3.90 -41.23 2.07
CA ALA A 279 3.50 -41.73 3.39
C ALA A 279 4.72 -42.03 4.28
N SER A 280 5.83 -42.49 3.69
CA SER A 280 7.08 -42.73 4.42
C SER A 280 7.78 -41.43 4.88
N PHE A 281 7.60 -40.34 4.13
CA PHE A 281 8.16 -39.03 4.43
C PHE A 281 7.37 -38.33 5.55
N ILE A 282 6.04 -38.33 5.47
CA ILE A 282 5.17 -37.77 6.53
C ILE A 282 5.38 -38.50 7.86
N LYS A 283 5.52 -39.84 7.82
CA LYS A 283 5.81 -40.64 9.01
C LYS A 283 7.19 -40.33 9.62
N LYS A 284 8.18 -39.95 8.81
CA LYS A 284 9.48 -39.47 9.31
C LYS A 284 9.37 -38.08 9.95
N LEU A 285 8.55 -37.20 9.40
CA LEU A 285 8.36 -35.83 9.88
C LEU A 285 7.62 -35.79 11.23
N ASN A 286 6.61 -36.64 11.41
CA ASN A 286 5.88 -36.78 12.68
C ASN A 286 6.71 -37.43 13.80
N ASN A 287 7.83 -38.09 13.48
CA ASN A 287 8.75 -38.63 14.48
C ASN A 287 9.86 -37.63 14.86
N LEU A 288 9.89 -36.44 14.22
CA LEU A 288 10.86 -35.37 14.45
C LEU A 288 10.27 -34.16 15.20
N LEU A 289 8.95 -34.15 15.42
CA LEU A 289 8.22 -33.22 16.30
C LEU A 289 7.84 -33.95 17.59
#